data_AF-A0A819I1E3-F1
#
_entry.id   AF-A0A819I1E3-F1
#
_cell.length_a   1.000
_cell.length_b   1.000
_cell.length_c   1.000
_cell.angle_alpha   90.00
_cell.angle_beta   90.00
_cell.angle_gamma   90.00
#
_symmetry.space_group_name_H-M   'P 1'
#
loop_
_entity.id
_entity.type
_entity.pdbx_description
1 polymer ?
#
loop_
_entity_poly.entity_id
_entity_poly.type
_entity_poly.pdbx_seq_one_letter_code
_entity_poly.pdbx_strand_id
1 'polypeptide(L)'
;MTNREMVVGLGRWFARLHQLTRRFVQEQPVLAARARHWTTLHDGILAEVPVDENDMKTASDPAHFGLIHGDVNPSNYYWDLTIGMPCMFDWDQLQQSWFLYDLSAPVRGVISLEQHGSPIDRSPVPQANSTLFTTWLLEGYESDGDRVTVDRAALQRMVMIRRELYRRFCRKALLELPADHPMAQFCKTITDFFDKEEAEAS
;
A
#
# COMPACT_ATOMS: atom_id res chain seq x y z
N MET A 1 12.64 -18.55 -11.01
CA MET A 1 12.16 -17.71 -9.90
C MET A 1 10.69 -18.01 -9.69
N THR A 2 10.29 -18.27 -8.45
CA THR A 2 8.91 -18.59 -8.07
C THR A 2 8.18 -17.34 -7.57
N ASN A 3 6.85 -17.35 -7.63
CA ASN A 3 6.03 -16.27 -7.07
C ASN A 3 6.37 -16.04 -5.58
N ARG A 4 6.63 -17.12 -4.84
CA ARG A 4 7.04 -17.04 -3.43
C ARG A 4 8.33 -16.24 -3.25
N GLU A 5 9.38 -16.55 -4.03
CA GLU A 5 10.66 -15.85 -3.95
C GLU A 5 10.49 -14.34 -4.20
N MET A 6 9.65 -13.97 -5.17
CA MET A 6 9.38 -12.56 -5.47
C MET A 6 8.68 -11.85 -4.31
N VAL A 7 7.63 -12.46 -3.74
CA VAL A 7 6.86 -11.85 -2.65
C VAL A 7 7.69 -11.75 -1.36
N VAL A 8 8.49 -12.76 -1.05
CA VAL A 8 9.43 -12.72 0.09
C VAL A 8 10.49 -11.63 -0.13
N GLY A 9 11.06 -11.50 -1.33
CA GLY A 9 12.04 -10.45 -1.61
C GLY A 9 11.43 -9.04 -1.60
N LEU A 10 10.17 -8.87 -2.01
CA LEU A 10 9.43 -7.63 -1.81
C LEU A 10 9.29 -7.28 -0.31
N GLY A 11 8.97 -8.27 0.53
CA GLY A 11 8.94 -8.08 1.99
C GLY A 11 10.27 -7.59 2.55
N ARG A 12 11.39 -8.19 2.12
CA ARG A 12 12.74 -7.75 2.52
C ARG A 12 13.04 -6.33 2.06
N TRP A 13 12.61 -5.97 0.86
CA TRP A 13 12.78 -4.60 0.35
C TRP A 13 12.07 -3.58 1.24
N PHE A 14 10.83 -3.85 1.67
CA PHE A 14 10.14 -2.96 2.61
C PHE A 14 10.89 -2.83 3.94
N ALA A 15 11.36 -3.95 4.50
CA ALA A 15 12.10 -3.93 5.77
C ALA A 15 13.34 -3.04 5.67
N ARG A 16 14.12 -3.19 4.60
CA ARG A 16 15.31 -2.36 4.32
C ARG A 16 14.95 -0.92 4.07
N LEU A 17 13.92 -0.64 3.28
CA LEU A 17 13.46 0.72 3.04
C LEU A 17 13.12 1.40 4.37
N HIS A 18 12.30 0.76 5.20
CA HIS A 18 11.87 1.32 6.48
C HIS A 18 13.04 1.51 7.46
N GLN A 19 14.04 0.62 7.46
CA GLN A 19 15.28 0.82 8.21
C GLN A 19 16.06 2.05 7.72
N LEU A 20 16.24 2.16 6.40
CA LEU A 20 16.98 3.25 5.78
C LEU A 20 16.25 4.59 5.96
N THR A 21 14.92 4.62 5.88
CA THR A 21 14.14 5.85 6.07
C THR A 21 14.15 6.32 7.51
N ARG A 22 14.10 5.41 8.49
CA ARG A 22 14.30 5.76 9.92
C ARG A 22 15.64 6.44 10.13
N ARG A 23 16.71 5.87 9.56
CA ARG A 23 18.05 6.45 9.60
C ARG A 23 18.11 7.80 8.88
N PHE A 24 17.52 7.89 7.69
CA PHE A 24 17.48 9.12 6.91
C PHE A 24 16.78 10.27 7.66
N VAL A 25 15.68 10.00 8.36
CA VAL A 25 14.99 11.02 9.17
C VAL A 25 15.90 11.61 10.25
N GLN A 26 16.78 10.79 10.84
CA GLN A 26 17.76 11.24 11.84
C GLN A 26 18.91 12.01 11.19
N GLU A 27 19.41 11.55 10.06
CA GLU A 27 20.56 12.15 9.36
C GLU A 27 20.19 13.43 8.59
N GLN A 28 18.94 13.53 8.12
CA GLN A 28 18.45 14.59 7.23
C GLN A 28 17.08 15.13 7.68
N PRO A 29 16.91 15.59 8.92
CA PRO A 29 15.60 15.94 9.47
C PRO A 29 14.91 17.08 8.71
N VAL A 30 15.68 18.06 8.20
CA VAL A 30 15.14 19.19 7.41
C VAL A 30 14.57 18.73 6.07
N LEU A 31 15.21 17.76 5.42
CA LEU A 31 14.70 17.19 4.16
C LEU A 31 13.52 16.28 4.42
N ALA A 32 13.60 15.42 5.44
CA ALA A 32 12.53 14.51 5.83
C ALA A 32 11.23 15.25 6.20
N ALA A 33 11.33 16.43 6.83
CA ALA A 33 10.18 17.27 7.18
C ALA A 33 9.43 17.86 5.96
N ARG A 34 9.99 17.78 4.75
CA ARG A 34 9.32 18.22 3.51
C ARG A 34 8.36 17.18 2.93
N ALA A 35 8.48 15.92 3.36
CA ALA A 35 7.56 14.89 2.92
C ALA A 35 6.15 15.23 3.39
N ARG A 36 5.16 15.03 2.51
CA ARG A 36 3.75 15.24 2.83
C ARG A 36 3.31 14.23 3.88
N HIS A 37 2.42 14.66 4.77
CA HIS A 37 1.76 13.75 5.70
C HIS A 37 0.66 12.97 4.98
N TRP A 38 0.38 11.73 5.39
CA TRP A 38 -0.61 10.89 4.71
C TRP A 38 -2.01 11.50 4.60
N THR A 39 -2.39 12.37 5.54
CA THR A 39 -3.66 13.11 5.52
C THR A 39 -3.69 14.29 4.55
N THR A 40 -2.56 14.69 3.97
CA THR A 40 -2.47 15.82 3.03
C THR A 40 -2.15 15.38 1.60
N LEU A 41 -1.82 14.10 1.39
CA LEU A 41 -1.66 13.52 0.06
C LEU A 41 -3.01 13.44 -0.67
N HIS A 42 -3.00 13.49 -2.01
CA HIS A 42 -4.20 13.39 -2.86
C HIS A 42 -5.30 14.39 -2.48
N ASP A 43 -4.90 15.65 -2.27
CA ASP A 43 -5.77 16.74 -1.77
C ASP A 43 -6.51 16.39 -0.47
N GLY A 44 -5.85 15.60 0.39
CA GLY A 44 -6.39 15.21 1.69
C GLY A 44 -7.57 14.25 1.61
N ILE A 45 -7.64 13.41 0.57
CA ILE A 45 -8.71 12.40 0.42
C ILE A 45 -8.88 11.49 1.65
N LEU A 46 -7.80 11.30 2.41
CA LEU A 46 -7.75 10.49 3.63
C LEU A 46 -7.89 11.29 4.94
N ALA A 47 -8.00 12.62 4.90
CA ALA A 47 -7.96 13.46 6.11
C ALA A 47 -9.05 13.12 7.13
N GLU A 48 -10.21 12.65 6.66
CA GLU A 48 -11.37 12.31 7.49
C GLU A 48 -11.58 10.79 7.62
N VAL A 49 -10.60 9.97 7.25
CA VAL A 49 -10.70 8.52 7.47
C VAL A 49 -10.43 8.23 8.94
N PRO A 50 -11.35 7.58 9.67
CA PRO A 50 -11.12 7.20 11.05
C PRO A 50 -9.94 6.23 11.15
N VAL A 51 -9.09 6.44 12.15
CA VAL A 51 -7.98 5.55 12.48
C VAL A 51 -8.22 5.02 13.89
N ASP A 52 -7.94 3.74 14.09
CA ASP A 52 -8.05 3.10 15.41
C ASP A 52 -7.16 3.81 16.44
N GLU A 53 -7.66 3.96 17.66
CA GLU A 53 -6.97 4.69 18.72
C GLU A 53 -5.58 4.10 19.02
N ASN A 54 -5.39 2.79 18.87
CA ASN A 54 -4.11 2.15 19.10
C ASN A 54 -3.10 2.48 18.00
N ASP A 55 -3.55 2.55 16.75
CA ASP A 55 -2.70 2.94 15.63
C ASP A 55 -2.33 4.43 15.74
N MET A 56 -3.27 5.29 16.12
CA MET A 56 -3.02 6.72 16.32
C MET A 56 -1.97 7.00 17.39
N LYS A 57 -1.91 6.21 18.47
CA LYS A 57 -0.87 6.33 19.50
C LYS A 57 0.54 6.09 18.95
N THR A 58 0.67 5.37 17.85
CA THR A 58 1.97 5.07 17.22
C THR A 58 2.37 6.07 16.13
N ALA A 59 1.51 7.05 15.79
CA ALA A 59 1.79 8.03 14.73
C ALA A 59 2.99 8.95 15.03
N SER A 60 3.39 9.07 16.29
CA SER A 60 4.59 9.82 16.72
C SER A 60 5.79 8.91 17.02
N ASP A 61 5.63 7.60 16.93
CA ASP A 61 6.68 6.63 17.23
C ASP A 61 7.51 6.34 15.97
N PRO A 62 8.81 6.71 15.92
CA PRO A 62 9.67 6.46 14.78
C PRO A 62 9.90 4.97 14.48
N ALA A 63 9.55 4.06 15.38
CA ALA A 63 9.56 2.61 15.12
C ALA A 63 8.39 2.17 14.23
N HIS A 64 7.29 2.92 14.22
CA HIS A 64 6.04 2.55 13.54
C HIS A 64 5.66 3.51 12.42
N PHE A 65 6.09 4.76 12.50
CA PHE A 65 5.68 5.86 11.61
C PHE A 65 6.91 6.61 11.08
N GLY A 66 6.95 6.86 9.78
CA GLY A 66 8.10 7.49 9.13
C GLY A 66 7.88 7.70 7.64
N LEU A 67 8.97 7.92 6.90
CA LEU A 67 8.90 8.02 5.45
C LEU A 67 8.69 6.64 4.82
N ILE A 68 7.76 6.58 3.87
CA ILE A 68 7.37 5.39 3.13
C ILE A 68 7.33 5.67 1.62
N HIS A 69 7.30 4.62 0.80
CA HIS A 69 7.10 4.77 -0.64
C HIS A 69 5.70 5.28 -0.97
N GLY A 70 4.67 4.73 -0.30
CA GLY A 70 3.31 5.23 -0.36
C GLY A 70 2.44 4.58 -1.44
N ASP A 71 3.04 4.15 -2.55
CA ASP A 71 2.35 3.49 -3.67
C ASP A 71 3.13 2.31 -4.28
N VAL A 72 3.34 1.26 -3.49
CA VAL A 72 4.03 0.06 -3.99
C VAL A 72 3.04 -0.86 -4.69
N ASN A 73 3.19 -1.00 -6.00
CA ASN A 73 2.38 -1.85 -6.86
C ASN A 73 3.24 -2.42 -8.03
N PRO A 74 2.78 -3.45 -8.75
CA PRO A 74 3.58 -4.08 -9.82
C PRO A 74 3.96 -3.19 -11.00
N SER A 75 3.36 -2.02 -11.18
CA SER A 75 3.80 -1.05 -12.21
C SER A 75 4.93 -0.13 -11.74
N ASN A 76 5.27 -0.14 -10.45
CA ASN A 76 6.23 0.79 -9.84
C ASN A 76 7.60 0.15 -9.55
N TYR A 77 7.82 -1.08 -10.00
CA TYR A 77 9.13 -1.73 -9.95
C TYR A 77 9.36 -2.69 -11.10
N TYR A 78 10.63 -2.95 -11.38
CA TYR A 78 11.06 -4.17 -12.08
C TYR A 78 11.84 -5.06 -11.12
N TRP A 79 11.88 -6.36 -11.41
CA TRP A 79 12.60 -7.30 -10.57
C TRP A 79 14.06 -7.41 -10.97
N ASP A 80 14.98 -7.27 -10.01
CA ASP A 80 16.40 -7.52 -10.21
C ASP A 80 16.81 -8.87 -9.61
N LEU A 81 17.14 -9.81 -10.52
CA LEU A 81 17.56 -11.17 -10.17
C LEU A 81 18.89 -11.20 -9.40
N THR A 82 19.77 -10.22 -9.60
CA THR A 82 21.12 -10.20 -9.02
C THR A 82 21.07 -9.90 -7.53
N ILE A 83 20.13 -9.06 -7.10
CA ILE A 83 19.91 -8.71 -5.68
C ILE A 83 18.73 -9.46 -5.05
N GLY A 84 17.92 -10.15 -5.85
CA GLY A 84 16.76 -10.91 -5.38
C GLY A 84 15.67 -10.04 -4.75
N MET A 85 15.51 -8.81 -5.25
CA MET A 85 14.59 -7.79 -4.74
C MET A 85 14.12 -6.87 -5.88
N PRO A 86 13.02 -6.12 -5.70
CA PRO A 86 12.60 -5.12 -6.67
C PRO A 86 13.53 -3.90 -6.73
N CYS A 87 13.70 -3.35 -7.92
CA CYS A 87 14.19 -1.99 -8.15
C CYS A 87 12.98 -1.07 -8.28
N MET A 88 12.75 -0.26 -7.24
CA MET A 88 11.57 0.61 -7.12
C MET A 88 11.78 1.97 -7.81
N PHE A 89 10.76 2.45 -8.51
CA PHE A 89 10.67 3.78 -9.10
C PHE A 89 9.27 4.36 -8.83
N ASP A 90 8.98 5.55 -9.35
CA ASP A 90 7.71 6.25 -9.13
C ASP A 90 7.46 6.65 -7.66
N TRP A 91 8.34 7.50 -7.15
CA TRP A 91 8.34 8.01 -5.78
C TRP A 91 7.45 9.25 -5.58
N ASP A 92 6.55 9.54 -6.52
CA ASP A 92 5.75 10.76 -6.52
C ASP A 92 4.72 10.81 -5.36
N GLN A 93 4.41 9.66 -4.77
CA GLN A 93 3.54 9.48 -3.60
C GLN A 93 4.30 9.24 -2.28
N LEU A 94 5.61 9.48 -2.25
CA LEU A 94 6.40 9.44 -1.01
C LEU A 94 5.75 10.35 0.04
N GLN A 95 5.60 9.81 1.25
CA GLN A 95 4.86 10.44 2.33
C GLN A 95 5.33 9.97 3.71
N GLN A 96 4.92 10.70 4.74
CA GLN A 96 4.99 10.27 6.14
C GLN A 96 3.72 9.49 6.51
N SER A 97 3.88 8.22 6.88
CA SER A 97 2.78 7.34 7.29
C SER A 97 3.30 6.17 8.13
N TRP A 98 2.39 5.28 8.56
CA TRP A 98 2.76 4.02 9.20
C TRP A 98 3.46 3.09 8.22
N PHE A 99 4.51 2.39 8.67
CA PHE A 99 5.18 1.36 7.87
C PHE A 99 4.23 0.23 7.43
N LEU A 100 3.26 -0.11 8.27
CA LEU A 100 2.22 -1.08 7.93
C LEU A 100 1.26 -0.58 6.84
N TYR A 101 1.10 0.75 6.69
CA TYR A 101 0.34 1.33 5.59
C TYR A 101 1.08 1.20 4.24
N ASP A 102 2.41 1.16 4.24
CA ASP A 102 3.17 0.88 3.01
C ASP A 102 3.00 -0.59 2.58
N LEU A 103 3.08 -1.52 3.54
CA LEU A 103 2.82 -2.95 3.31
C LEU A 103 1.39 -3.23 2.84
N SER A 104 0.43 -2.39 3.22
CA SER A 104 -0.98 -2.59 2.86
C SER A 104 -1.27 -2.37 1.37
N ALA A 105 -0.43 -1.61 0.66
CA ALA A 105 -0.61 -1.33 -0.77
C ALA A 105 -0.64 -2.59 -1.64
N PRO A 106 0.42 -3.43 -1.67
CA PRO A 106 0.39 -4.64 -2.48
C PRO A 106 -0.61 -5.69 -1.97
N VAL A 107 -0.84 -5.76 -0.65
CA VAL A 107 -1.85 -6.66 -0.06
C VAL A 107 -3.24 -6.32 -0.57
N ARG A 108 -3.62 -5.04 -0.57
CA ARG A 108 -4.92 -4.59 -1.08
C ARG A 108 -5.08 -4.89 -2.57
N GLY A 109 -4.01 -4.79 -3.35
CA GLY A 109 -4.00 -5.18 -4.76
C GLY A 109 -4.41 -6.64 -4.95
N VAL A 110 -3.80 -7.56 -4.20
CA VAL A 110 -4.11 -9.00 -4.29
C VAL A 110 -5.51 -9.32 -3.78
N ILE A 111 -5.98 -8.67 -2.70
CA ILE A 111 -7.37 -8.78 -2.23
C ILE A 111 -8.34 -8.40 -3.36
N SER A 112 -8.04 -7.30 -4.08
CA SER A 112 -8.87 -6.87 -5.22
C SER A 112 -8.98 -7.93 -6.31
N LEU A 113 -7.84 -8.55 -6.66
CA LEU A 113 -7.79 -9.60 -7.69
C LEU A 113 -8.54 -10.85 -7.26
N GLU A 114 -8.38 -11.27 -6.00
CA GLU A 114 -9.05 -12.45 -5.43
C GLU A 114 -10.57 -12.29 -5.39
N GLN A 115 -11.06 -11.12 -4.99
CA GLN A 115 -12.49 -10.90 -4.81
C GLN A 115 -13.20 -10.45 -6.10
N HIS A 116 -12.52 -9.73 -7.00
CA HIS A 116 -13.16 -9.05 -8.14
C HIS A 116 -12.52 -9.32 -9.49
N GLY A 117 -11.43 -10.09 -9.53
CA GLY A 117 -10.70 -10.34 -10.76
C GLY A 117 -9.87 -9.16 -11.24
N SER A 118 -9.45 -9.21 -12.49
CA SER A 118 -8.58 -8.22 -13.12
C SER A 118 -9.29 -6.87 -13.29
N PRO A 119 -8.70 -5.74 -12.86
CA PRO A 119 -9.32 -4.42 -13.06
C PRO A 119 -9.30 -3.94 -14.52
N ILE A 120 -8.59 -4.64 -15.41
CA ILE A 120 -8.45 -4.28 -16.83
C ILE A 120 -9.60 -4.85 -17.66
N ASP A 121 -9.88 -6.15 -17.49
CA ASP A 121 -10.81 -6.91 -18.33
C ASP A 121 -11.87 -7.66 -17.53
N ARG A 122 -11.87 -7.54 -16.19
CA ARG A 122 -12.83 -8.16 -15.26
C ARG A 122 -12.81 -9.69 -15.29
N SER A 123 -11.77 -10.28 -15.85
CA SER A 123 -11.60 -11.72 -15.86
C SER A 123 -11.30 -12.23 -14.43
N PRO A 124 -11.85 -13.39 -14.03
CA PRO A 124 -11.50 -14.00 -12.75
C PRO A 124 -10.01 -14.31 -12.65
N VAL A 125 -9.43 -14.14 -11.47
CA VAL A 125 -8.01 -14.45 -11.19
C VAL A 125 -7.95 -15.55 -10.13
N PRO A 126 -8.27 -16.82 -10.48
CA PRO A 126 -8.43 -17.91 -9.50
C PRO A 126 -7.15 -18.25 -8.72
N GLN A 127 -5.99 -17.81 -9.20
CA GLN A 127 -4.70 -17.95 -8.54
C GLN A 127 -4.40 -16.85 -7.51
N ALA A 128 -5.20 -15.78 -7.45
CA ALA A 128 -5.03 -14.74 -6.45
C ALA A 128 -5.40 -15.29 -5.07
N ASN A 129 -4.48 -15.16 -4.11
CA ASN A 129 -4.66 -15.63 -2.75
C ASN A 129 -3.99 -14.62 -1.80
N SER A 130 -4.78 -13.70 -1.27
CA SER A 130 -4.29 -12.62 -0.41
C SER A 130 -3.70 -13.12 0.90
N THR A 131 -4.24 -14.22 1.45
CA THR A 131 -3.73 -14.81 2.70
C THR A 131 -2.31 -15.37 2.52
N LEU A 132 -2.10 -16.14 1.45
CA LEU A 132 -0.80 -16.72 1.14
C LEU A 132 0.21 -15.65 0.74
N PHE A 133 -0.22 -14.68 -0.08
CA PHE A 133 0.60 -13.53 -0.45
C PHE A 133 1.06 -12.75 0.78
N THR A 134 0.14 -12.39 1.67
CA THR A 134 0.46 -11.65 2.90
C THR A 134 1.41 -12.45 3.78
N THR A 135 1.22 -13.78 3.88
CA THR A 135 2.11 -14.64 4.65
C THR A 135 3.55 -14.59 4.11
N TRP A 136 3.74 -14.69 2.79
CA TRP A 136 5.07 -14.60 2.19
C TRP A 136 5.68 -13.20 2.28
N LEU A 137 4.86 -12.14 2.15
CA LEU A 137 5.32 -10.77 2.27
C LEU A 137 5.86 -10.52 3.68
N LEU A 138 5.12 -10.96 4.70
CA LEU A 138 5.52 -10.84 6.09
C LEU A 138 6.74 -11.72 6.42
N GLU A 139 6.83 -12.93 5.88
CA GLU A 139 8.04 -13.75 6.00
C GLU A 139 9.28 -12.98 5.55
N GLY A 140 9.19 -12.28 4.41
CA GLY A 140 10.26 -11.41 3.94
C GLY A 140 10.56 -10.24 4.87
N TYR A 141 9.52 -9.52 5.26
CA TYR A 141 9.61 -8.32 6.09
C TYR A 141 10.21 -8.60 7.48
N GLU A 142 9.77 -9.68 8.12
CA GLU A 142 10.18 -10.07 9.47
C GLU A 142 11.56 -10.77 9.48
N SER A 143 12.08 -11.18 8.31
CA SER A 143 13.37 -11.87 8.21
C SER A 143 14.60 -10.97 8.31
N ASP A 144 14.46 -9.65 8.14
CA ASP A 144 15.61 -8.74 8.03
C ASP A 144 15.88 -7.94 9.33
N GLY A 145 17.12 -8.04 9.83
CA GLY A 145 17.80 -7.16 10.81
C GLY A 145 17.20 -6.98 12.21
N ASP A 146 15.96 -6.50 12.31
CA ASP A 146 15.39 -5.94 13.55
C ASP A 146 14.44 -6.90 14.27
N ARG A 147 14.14 -8.08 13.70
CA ARG A 147 13.18 -9.07 14.25
C ARG A 147 11.86 -8.44 14.70
N VAL A 148 11.31 -7.54 13.88
CA VAL A 148 9.99 -6.96 14.13
C VAL A 148 8.95 -8.01 13.77
N THR A 149 8.18 -8.47 14.75
CA THR A 149 6.96 -9.24 14.48
C THR A 149 5.84 -8.26 14.13
N VAL A 150 5.22 -8.44 12.97
CA VAL A 150 4.12 -7.58 12.53
C VAL A 150 2.85 -7.93 13.28
N ASP A 151 2.21 -6.92 13.87
CA ASP A 151 0.82 -7.02 14.33
C ASP A 151 -0.10 -7.15 13.12
N ARG A 152 -0.62 -8.36 12.92
CA ARG A 152 -1.52 -8.69 11.81
C ARG A 152 -2.86 -7.96 11.91
N ALA A 153 -3.34 -7.67 13.11
CA ALA A 153 -4.57 -6.90 13.29
C ALA A 153 -4.35 -5.44 12.90
N ALA A 154 -3.21 -4.84 13.29
CA ALA A 154 -2.83 -3.50 12.84
C ALA A 154 -2.67 -3.42 11.33
N LEU A 155 -2.01 -4.41 10.70
CA LEU A 155 -1.90 -4.48 9.25
C LEU A 155 -3.28 -4.53 8.58
N GLN A 156 -4.21 -5.34 9.11
CA GLN A 156 -5.56 -5.42 8.58
C GLN A 156 -6.29 -4.07 8.66
N ARG A 157 -6.13 -3.31 9.75
CA ARG A 157 -6.68 -1.94 9.86
C ARG A 157 -6.07 -1.01 8.81
N MET A 158 -4.77 -1.11 8.55
CA MET A 158 -4.09 -0.35 7.48
C MET A 158 -4.56 -0.73 6.07
N VAL A 159 -4.90 -2.01 5.83
CA VAL A 159 -5.56 -2.46 4.59
C VAL A 159 -6.93 -1.81 4.43
N MET A 160 -7.69 -1.62 5.51
CA MET A 160 -8.96 -0.90 5.46
C MET A 160 -8.78 0.59 5.16
N ILE A 161 -7.76 1.25 5.71
CA ILE A 161 -7.44 2.64 5.32
C ILE A 161 -7.05 2.72 3.84
N ARG A 162 -6.30 1.73 3.32
CA ARG A 162 -5.96 1.66 1.88
C ARG A 162 -7.19 1.41 1.01
N ARG A 163 -8.15 0.62 1.48
CA ARG A 163 -9.47 0.47 0.84
C ARG A 163 -10.17 1.83 0.71
N GLU A 164 -10.17 2.63 1.76
CA GLU A 164 -10.75 3.98 1.75
C GLU A 164 -10.03 4.93 0.79
N LEU A 165 -8.70 4.81 0.66
CA LEU A 165 -7.96 5.57 -0.36
C LEU A 165 -8.55 5.30 -1.74
N TYR A 166 -8.60 4.04 -2.18
CA TYR A 166 -9.12 3.71 -3.51
C TYR A 166 -10.58 4.13 -3.70
N ARG A 167 -11.42 3.91 -2.69
CA ARG A 167 -12.85 4.28 -2.73
C ARG A 167 -13.04 5.77 -2.97
N ARG A 168 -12.40 6.59 -2.14
CA ARG A 168 -12.57 8.04 -2.18
C ARG A 168 -11.82 8.66 -3.38
N PHE A 169 -10.60 8.21 -3.65
CA PHE A 169 -9.78 8.69 -4.77
C PHE A 169 -10.46 8.43 -6.11
N CYS A 170 -10.93 7.20 -6.36
CA CYS A 170 -11.55 6.87 -7.65
C CYS A 170 -12.86 7.65 -7.86
N ARG A 171 -13.69 7.81 -6.81
CA ARG A 171 -14.90 8.64 -6.89
C ARG A 171 -14.57 10.10 -7.21
N LYS A 172 -13.55 10.68 -6.56
CA LYS A 172 -13.11 12.05 -6.85
C LYS A 172 -12.55 12.17 -8.27
N ALA A 173 -11.68 11.25 -8.68
CA ALA A 173 -11.08 11.26 -10.01
C ALA A 173 -12.12 11.20 -11.13
N LEU A 174 -13.24 10.47 -10.95
CA LEU A 174 -14.33 10.43 -11.94
C LEU A 174 -15.06 11.77 -12.13
N LEU A 175 -14.98 12.68 -11.17
CA LEU A 175 -15.55 14.03 -11.29
C LEU A 175 -14.63 14.97 -12.08
N GLU A 176 -13.34 14.65 -12.14
CA GLU A 176 -12.30 15.50 -12.71
C GLU A 176 -11.78 14.99 -14.07
N LEU A 177 -11.83 13.67 -14.29
CA LEU A 177 -11.33 13.04 -15.50
C LEU A 177 -12.34 13.14 -16.66
N PRO A 178 -11.86 13.45 -17.89
CA PRO A 178 -12.64 13.23 -19.10
C PRO A 178 -13.07 11.77 -19.24
N ALA A 179 -14.25 11.54 -19.80
CA ALA A 179 -14.81 10.19 -19.94
C ALA A 179 -13.99 9.25 -20.84
N ASP A 180 -13.21 9.82 -21.77
CA ASP A 180 -12.30 9.10 -22.67
C ASP A 180 -10.89 8.91 -22.09
N HIS A 181 -10.62 9.42 -20.89
CA HIS A 181 -9.33 9.24 -20.23
C HIS A 181 -9.13 7.77 -19.82
N PRO A 182 -7.95 7.15 -20.07
CA PRO A 182 -7.71 5.75 -19.72
C PRO A 182 -7.97 5.42 -18.24
N MET A 183 -7.61 6.33 -17.33
CA MET A 183 -7.88 6.17 -15.89
C MET A 183 -9.36 6.25 -15.52
N ALA A 184 -10.22 6.87 -16.33
CA ALA A 184 -11.64 6.96 -16.01
C ALA A 184 -12.30 5.57 -15.99
N GLN A 185 -11.89 4.66 -16.88
CA GLN A 185 -12.39 3.29 -16.89
C GLN A 185 -11.94 2.49 -15.66
N PHE A 186 -10.68 2.65 -15.25
CA PHE A 186 -10.17 2.06 -14.02
C PHE A 186 -10.93 2.58 -12.81
N CYS A 187 -10.99 3.92 -12.62
CA CYS A 187 -11.67 4.54 -11.50
C CYS A 187 -13.16 4.15 -11.46
N LYS A 188 -13.83 4.11 -12.62
CA LYS A 188 -15.21 3.64 -12.71
C LYS A 188 -15.36 2.20 -12.26
N THR A 189 -14.49 1.31 -12.72
CA THR A 189 -14.54 -0.10 -12.32
C THR A 189 -14.33 -0.27 -10.82
N ILE A 190 -13.41 0.48 -10.22
CA ILE A 190 -13.17 0.47 -8.77
C ILE A 190 -14.36 1.07 -8.01
N THR A 191 -14.95 2.17 -8.48
CA THR A 191 -16.14 2.79 -7.87
C THR A 191 -17.36 1.87 -7.93
N ASP A 192 -17.70 1.33 -9.11
CA ASP A 192 -18.82 0.40 -9.29
C ASP A 192 -18.66 -0.83 -8.38
N PHE A 193 -17.42 -1.28 -8.17
CA PHE A 193 -17.11 -2.35 -7.24
C PHE A 193 -17.50 -1.98 -5.80
N PHE A 194 -17.01 -0.84 -5.29
CA PHE A 194 -17.33 -0.43 -3.92
C PHE A 194 -18.82 -0.15 -3.70
N ASP A 195 -19.50 0.39 -4.70
CA ASP A 195 -20.95 0.62 -4.65
C ASP A 195 -21.71 -0.70 -4.49
N LYS A 196 -21.27 -1.76 -5.17
CA LYS A 196 -21.85 -3.11 -5.04
C LYS A 196 -21.60 -3.71 -3.65
N GLU A 197 -20.37 -3.58 -3.12
CA GLU A 197 -20.02 -4.06 -1.78
C GLU A 197 -20.88 -3.37 -0.69
N GLU A 198 -21.10 -2.05 -0.81
CA GLU A 198 -21.96 -1.28 0.10
C GLU A 198 -23.44 -1.72 0.02
N ALA A 199 -23.92 -2.05 -1.18
CA ALA A 199 -25.29 -2.53 -1.39
C ALA A 199 -25.54 -3.94 -0.82
N GLU A 200 -24.53 -4.81 -0.84
CA GLU A 200 -24.62 -6.18 -0.30
C GLU A 200 -24.47 -6.24 1.24
N ALA A 201 -23.89 -5.20 1.84
CA ALA A 201 -23.72 -5.08 3.29
C ALA A 201 -24.90 -4.43 4.03
N SER A 202 -25.90 -3.92 3.29
CA SER A 202 -27.10 -3.21 3.80
C SER A 202 -28.32 -4.13 3.85
#